data_AF-U1GUF8-F1
#
_entry.id   AF-U1GUF8-F1
#
_cell.length_a   1.000
_cell.length_b   1.000
_cell.length_c   1.000
_cell.angle_alpha   90.00
_cell.angle_beta   90.00
_cell.angle_gamma   90.00
#
_symmetry.space_group_name_H-M   'P 1'
#
loop_
_entity.id
_entity.type
_entity.pdbx_description
1 polymer ?
#
loop_
_entity_poly.entity_id
_entity_poly.type
_entity_poly.pdbx_seq_one_letter_code
_entity_poly.pdbx_strand_id
1 'polypeptide(L)'
;MADLPVAVVCVGMAGELSDFIHFDSLLTKLPGSGKTTFMQRINAHLHSKKQPPYVLNLDPAVFSVPFEANIDIRDSINYKEVMKQYHLGPNGGILTSLNLFATKVDQILALMEKRSRIPPDSKTRPPHHFLIDTPGQIEVFVWSASGSIILESLASSFPTVIAYIIDTPRTSSTSTFMSNMLYACSILYKTKLPMILVFNKTDVQDAGFAKDWMTDFEKFQDALREEEAKGVFGGEGAGGGSGYMSSLLNSMSLVLDEFYSHLSMVAVSSTTGDGVDAFFEAVEEKRKEFNRDYKPELDKRRKQREEEKVATKEQELTKVMHDLNVSAARRKPAATHEPDVDEDDEDLNDADQYPDEMDDEKSDDDLSSRYKAALKDAEGKGSTGKLTKDLSHLAVCFSLPSPKEVSIEIHHGSRKNVATLRTVKTLINNLIIGVTRGYKYKMRYVYAHFPINVNIEKNNDTGLYEVEIRNFLGEKIVRRVTMQKGVDVEATKGVKDQIELTGNSLEAVSQSAADIQQICRVRNKDIRKFLDGLYVSERGNIVEA
;
A
#
# COMPACT_ATOMS: atom_id res chain seq x y z
N MET A 1 19.31 28.38 -18.22
CA MET A 1 18.82 27.07 -17.74
C MET A 1 19.17 25.89 -18.65
N ALA A 2 19.74 26.11 -19.85
CA ALA A 2 20.20 25.02 -20.74
C ALA A 2 21.46 24.26 -20.25
N ASP A 3 22.06 24.67 -19.14
CA ASP A 3 23.30 24.09 -18.59
C ASP A 3 23.09 23.29 -17.29
N LEU A 4 21.85 23.04 -16.87
CA LEU A 4 21.62 22.22 -15.68
C LEU A 4 21.98 20.75 -15.96
N PRO A 5 22.62 20.03 -15.01
CA PRO A 5 22.97 18.63 -15.20
C PRO A 5 21.72 17.77 -15.39
N VAL A 6 21.83 16.69 -16.16
CA VAL A 6 20.72 15.74 -16.38
C VAL A 6 20.74 14.66 -15.31
N ALA A 7 19.59 14.41 -14.69
CA ALA A 7 19.39 13.29 -13.78
C ALA A 7 18.92 12.05 -14.55
N VAL A 8 19.72 10.99 -14.53
CA VAL A 8 19.41 9.70 -15.13
C VAL A 8 19.06 8.73 -14.02
N VAL A 9 17.79 8.34 -13.94
CA VAL A 9 17.29 7.39 -12.95
C VAL A 9 17.22 6.01 -13.59
N CYS A 10 18.06 5.09 -13.12
CA CYS A 10 18.09 3.73 -13.63
C CYS A 10 17.04 2.88 -12.92
N VAL A 11 16.10 2.34 -13.68
CA VAL A 11 14.97 1.55 -13.20
C VAL A 11 14.90 0.28 -14.05
N GLY A 12 14.47 -0.85 -13.51
CA GLY A 12 14.47 -2.10 -14.28
C GLY A 12 14.01 -3.28 -13.45
N MET A 13 13.43 -4.27 -14.11
CA MET A 13 12.87 -5.45 -13.46
C MET A 13 13.96 -6.31 -12.81
N ALA A 14 13.72 -6.82 -11.61
CA ALA A 14 14.45 -7.97 -11.09
C ALA A 14 13.94 -9.23 -11.81
N GLY A 15 14.77 -10.27 -11.93
CA GLY A 15 14.28 -11.58 -12.39
C GLY A 15 13.13 -12.05 -11.49
N GLU A 16 12.14 -12.74 -12.08
CA GLU A 16 10.95 -13.20 -11.36
C GLU A 16 11.27 -14.05 -10.13
N LEU A 17 10.37 -13.98 -9.15
CA LEU A 17 10.39 -14.76 -7.89
C LEU A 17 10.23 -16.28 -8.10
N SER A 18 9.93 -16.75 -9.31
CA SER A 18 9.83 -18.19 -9.63
C SER A 18 11.16 -18.93 -9.49
N ASP A 19 12.30 -18.23 -9.55
CA ASP A 19 13.65 -18.79 -9.37
C ASP A 19 14.03 -19.04 -7.89
N PHE A 20 13.16 -18.76 -6.91
CA PHE A 20 13.46 -18.91 -5.48
C PHE A 20 13.35 -20.35 -4.94
N ILE A 21 12.82 -21.30 -5.70
CA ILE A 21 12.41 -22.59 -5.13
C ILE A 21 13.59 -23.54 -4.87
N HIS A 22 14.73 -23.42 -5.56
CA HIS A 22 15.91 -24.24 -5.27
C HIS A 22 17.15 -23.37 -5.26
N PHE A 23 17.81 -23.20 -4.10
CA PHE A 23 19.26 -23.23 -3.93
C PHE A 23 19.62 -22.80 -2.51
N ASP A 24 19.63 -23.78 -1.61
CA ASP A 24 20.45 -23.73 -0.39
C ASP A 24 21.89 -24.06 -0.83
N SER A 25 22.86 -23.22 -0.46
CA SER A 25 24.31 -23.40 -0.74
C SER A 25 24.81 -23.21 -2.20
N LEU A 26 24.94 -21.97 -2.69
CA LEU A 26 26.19 -21.44 -3.31
C LEU A 26 26.04 -19.94 -3.67
N LEU A 27 27.14 -19.21 -3.52
CA LEU A 27 27.30 -17.76 -3.66
C LEU A 27 27.16 -17.30 -5.14
N THR A 28 25.94 -17.22 -5.68
CA THR A 28 25.68 -16.68 -7.03
C THR A 28 24.59 -15.61 -7.00
N LYS A 29 24.90 -14.43 -7.57
CA LYS A 29 23.97 -13.28 -7.69
C LYS A 29 22.76 -13.70 -8.54
N LEU A 30 21.54 -13.53 -8.03
CA LEU A 30 20.31 -13.68 -8.83
C LEU A 30 20.41 -12.80 -10.09
N PRO A 31 20.07 -13.31 -11.29
CA PRO A 31 20.17 -12.52 -12.50
C PRO A 31 19.07 -11.46 -12.46
N GLY A 32 19.44 -10.19 -12.38
CA GLY A 32 18.55 -9.05 -12.66
C GLY A 32 18.73 -8.53 -14.08
N SER A 33 17.99 -7.48 -14.43
CA SER A 33 18.20 -6.66 -15.65
C SER A 33 19.60 -6.06 -15.75
N GLY A 34 20.35 -6.00 -14.63
CA GLY A 34 21.74 -5.53 -14.61
C GLY A 34 21.90 -4.04 -14.30
N LYS A 35 20.93 -3.42 -13.63
CA LYS A 35 20.95 -1.99 -13.22
C LYS A 35 22.30 -1.51 -12.66
N THR A 36 22.77 -2.15 -11.59
CA THR A 36 24.03 -1.76 -10.92
C THR A 36 25.26 -1.98 -11.81
N THR A 37 25.26 -3.02 -12.64
CA THR A 37 26.34 -3.27 -13.63
C THR A 37 26.33 -2.22 -14.73
N PHE A 38 25.15 -1.82 -15.19
CA PHE A 38 24.97 -0.74 -16.15
C PHE A 38 25.44 0.59 -15.57
N MET A 39 25.05 0.91 -14.33
CA MET A 39 25.52 2.08 -13.56
C MET A 39 27.05 2.12 -13.46
N GLN A 40 27.69 0.98 -13.15
CA GLN A 40 29.15 0.87 -13.12
C GLN A 40 29.77 1.21 -14.48
N ARG A 41 29.19 0.67 -15.57
CA ARG A 41 29.70 0.88 -16.93
C ARG A 41 29.58 2.33 -17.38
N ILE A 42 28.41 2.94 -17.22
CA ILE A 42 28.19 4.33 -17.63
C ILE A 42 29.03 5.29 -16.79
N ASN A 43 29.27 4.97 -15.51
CA ASN A 43 30.17 5.75 -14.66
C ASN A 43 31.61 5.69 -15.20
N ALA A 44 32.13 4.49 -15.46
CA ALA A 44 33.47 4.30 -16.03
C ALA A 44 33.63 5.00 -17.39
N HIS A 45 32.60 4.98 -18.23
CA HIS A 45 32.57 5.66 -19.52
C HIS A 45 32.65 7.18 -19.39
N LEU A 46 31.88 7.77 -18.48
CA LEU A 46 31.91 9.21 -18.22
C LEU A 46 33.24 9.68 -17.61
N HIS A 47 33.85 8.86 -16.76
CA HIS A 47 35.21 9.09 -16.27
C HIS A 47 36.25 9.08 -17.40
N SER A 48 36.13 8.16 -18.37
CA SER A 48 37.05 8.11 -19.52
C SER A 48 36.95 9.38 -20.38
N LYS A 49 35.74 9.95 -20.51
CA LYS A 49 35.47 11.24 -21.16
C LYS A 49 35.84 12.48 -20.33
N LYS A 50 36.44 12.31 -19.14
CA LYS A 50 36.79 13.39 -18.20
C LYS A 50 35.59 14.22 -17.75
N GLN A 51 34.40 13.61 -17.73
CA GLN A 51 33.15 14.22 -17.28
C GLN A 51 32.56 13.37 -16.14
N PRO A 52 33.22 13.29 -14.98
CA PRO A 52 32.78 12.42 -13.88
C PRO A 52 31.35 12.77 -13.46
N PRO A 53 30.45 11.79 -13.36
CA PRO A 53 29.09 12.02 -12.89
C PRO A 53 29.06 12.18 -11.38
N TYR A 54 27.92 12.67 -10.88
CA TYR A 54 27.61 12.63 -9.46
C TYR A 54 26.61 11.50 -9.20
N VAL A 55 27.03 10.50 -8.44
CA VAL A 55 26.33 9.21 -8.33
C VAL A 55 25.58 9.10 -7.01
N LEU A 56 24.31 8.69 -7.07
CA LEU A 56 23.45 8.43 -5.93
C LEU A 56 23.05 6.95 -5.93
N ASN A 57 23.22 6.27 -4.80
CA ASN A 57 22.69 4.93 -4.58
C ASN A 57 21.45 5.00 -3.68
N LEU A 58 20.30 4.57 -4.19
CA LEU A 58 19.05 4.46 -3.45
C LEU A 58 18.68 3.01 -3.09
N ASP A 59 19.52 2.02 -3.40
CA ASP A 59 19.30 0.63 -2.99
C ASP A 59 19.87 0.38 -1.58
N PRO A 60 19.03 0.15 -0.55
CA PRO A 60 19.49 -0.14 0.81
C PRO A 60 19.91 -1.61 1.00
N ALA A 61 19.49 -2.52 0.11
CA ALA A 61 19.71 -3.95 0.24
C ALA A 61 21.00 -4.44 -0.47
N VAL A 62 21.67 -3.57 -1.24
CA VAL A 62 22.90 -3.93 -1.94
C VAL A 62 24.07 -4.15 -0.98
N PHE A 63 24.73 -5.30 -1.09
CA PHE A 63 25.85 -5.68 -0.21
C PHE A 63 27.10 -4.85 -0.49
N SER A 64 27.49 -4.73 -1.77
CA SER A 64 28.62 -3.93 -2.22
C SER A 64 28.26 -3.20 -3.50
N VAL A 65 28.54 -1.91 -3.52
CA VAL A 65 28.37 -1.06 -4.71
C VAL A 65 29.72 -1.06 -5.44
N PRO A 66 29.78 -1.46 -6.72
CA PRO A 66 31.03 -1.58 -7.47
C PRO A 66 31.56 -0.24 -8.01
N PHE A 67 31.01 0.88 -7.52
CA PHE A 67 31.37 2.24 -7.89
C PHE A 67 31.33 3.15 -6.64
N GLU A 68 32.05 4.27 -6.69
CA GLU A 68 32.00 5.26 -5.62
C GLU A 68 30.70 6.08 -5.73
N ALA A 69 29.78 5.88 -4.78
CA ALA A 69 28.57 6.69 -4.66
C ALA A 69 28.87 7.96 -3.86
N ASN A 70 28.42 9.13 -4.34
CA ASN A 70 28.55 10.39 -3.61
C ASN A 70 27.49 10.56 -2.52
N ILE A 71 26.31 9.97 -2.73
CA ILE A 71 25.25 9.86 -1.74
C ILE A 71 24.81 8.39 -1.73
N ASP A 72 24.98 7.72 -0.60
CA ASP A 72 24.53 6.35 -0.41
C ASP A 72 23.45 6.32 0.68
N ILE A 73 22.28 5.75 0.35
CA ILE A 73 21.20 5.53 1.32
C ILE A 73 21.68 4.73 2.55
N ARG A 74 22.66 3.84 2.36
CA ARG A 74 23.20 2.96 3.41
C ARG A 74 23.97 3.72 4.50
N ASP A 75 24.51 4.91 4.19
CA ASP A 75 25.22 5.75 5.16
C ASP A 75 24.25 6.41 6.15
N SER A 76 23.02 6.67 5.69
CA SER A 76 21.98 7.29 6.51
C SER A 76 21.10 6.27 7.21
N ILE A 77 20.94 5.08 6.63
CA ILE A 77 19.94 4.09 7.06
C ILE A 77 20.54 2.69 7.00
N ASN A 78 20.64 2.06 8.17
CA ASN A 78 21.06 0.67 8.25
C ASN A 78 19.87 -0.27 7.96
N TYR A 79 19.83 -0.80 6.74
CA TYR A 79 18.80 -1.74 6.26
C TYR A 79 18.55 -2.92 7.22
N LYS A 80 19.61 -3.51 7.78
CA LYS A 80 19.49 -4.66 8.69
C LYS A 80 18.86 -4.26 10.02
N GLU A 81 19.15 -3.07 10.52
CA GLU A 81 18.53 -2.54 11.74
C GLU A 81 17.07 -2.18 11.51
N VAL A 82 16.74 -1.56 10.37
CA VAL A 82 15.35 -1.26 10.00
C VAL A 82 14.51 -2.54 9.96
N MET A 83 15.04 -3.61 9.36
CA MET A 83 14.35 -4.90 9.36
C MET A 83 14.15 -5.47 10.77
N LYS A 84 15.13 -5.32 11.67
CA LYS A 84 15.05 -5.81 13.05
C LYS A 84 14.10 -4.99 13.92
N GLN A 85 14.23 -3.66 13.91
CA GLN A 85 13.43 -2.75 14.74
C GLN A 85 11.95 -2.81 14.36
N TYR A 86 11.66 -2.79 13.06
CA TYR A 86 10.28 -2.78 12.56
C TYR A 86 9.73 -4.17 12.24
N HIS A 87 10.51 -5.25 12.49
CA HIS A 87 10.11 -6.64 12.23
C HIS A 87 9.62 -6.90 10.79
N LEU A 88 10.29 -6.27 9.83
CA LEU A 88 9.87 -6.24 8.42
C LEU A 88 10.52 -7.36 7.61
N GLY A 89 9.80 -7.79 6.56
CA GLY A 89 10.39 -8.58 5.47
C GLY A 89 11.36 -7.76 4.61
N PRO A 90 12.10 -8.41 3.67
CA PRO A 90 13.06 -7.71 2.82
C PRO A 90 12.45 -6.53 2.05
N ASN A 91 11.30 -6.73 1.38
CA ASN A 91 10.62 -5.67 0.62
C ASN A 91 10.09 -4.56 1.54
N GLY A 92 9.54 -4.91 2.71
CA GLY A 92 9.11 -3.92 3.72
C GLY A 92 10.27 -3.10 4.28
N GLY A 93 11.44 -3.73 4.46
CA GLY A 93 12.68 -3.07 4.85
C GLY A 93 13.17 -2.07 3.80
N ILE A 94 13.11 -2.42 2.52
CA ILE A 94 13.47 -1.51 1.41
C ILE A 94 12.51 -0.31 1.40
N LEU A 95 11.20 -0.56 1.44
CA LEU A 95 10.19 0.51 1.44
C LEU A 95 10.36 1.47 2.62
N THR A 96 10.55 0.92 3.82
CA THR A 96 10.72 1.73 5.04
C THR A 96 12.01 2.53 4.99
N SER A 97 13.08 1.97 4.43
CA SER A 97 14.33 2.68 4.21
C SER A 97 14.13 3.83 3.21
N LEU A 98 13.43 3.61 2.09
CA LEU A 98 13.08 4.68 1.16
C LEU A 98 12.21 5.77 1.81
N ASN A 99 11.25 5.39 2.67
CA ASN A 99 10.41 6.35 3.37
C ASN A 99 11.22 7.25 4.30
N LEU A 100 12.13 6.67 5.07
CA LEU A 100 13.05 7.43 5.93
C LEU A 100 13.98 8.31 5.10
N PHE A 101 14.46 7.83 3.96
CA PHE A 101 15.32 8.61 3.07
C PHE A 101 14.58 9.77 2.41
N ALA A 102 13.32 9.57 2.01
CA ALA A 102 12.49 10.61 1.41
C ALA A 102 12.26 11.81 2.35
N THR A 103 12.30 11.63 3.68
CA THR A 103 12.24 12.75 4.63
C THR A 103 13.42 13.73 4.52
N LYS A 104 14.54 13.30 3.92
CA LYS A 104 15.75 14.09 3.70
C LYS A 104 15.93 14.53 2.25
N VAL A 105 14.91 14.35 1.39
CA VAL A 105 15.01 14.65 -0.05
C VAL A 105 15.41 16.11 -0.31
N ASP A 106 14.88 17.05 0.48
CA ASP A 106 15.22 18.47 0.35
C ASP A 106 16.70 18.77 0.64
N GLN A 107 17.29 18.07 1.61
CA GLN A 107 18.72 18.19 1.93
C GLN A 107 19.58 17.64 0.79
N ILE A 108 19.15 16.52 0.19
CA ILE A 108 19.83 15.90 -0.95
C ILE A 108 19.77 16.83 -2.16
N LEU A 109 18.61 17.39 -2.46
CA LEU A 109 18.46 18.37 -3.55
C LEU A 109 19.34 19.59 -3.32
N ALA A 110 19.38 20.15 -2.10
CA ALA A 110 20.24 21.28 -1.78
C ALA A 110 21.73 20.94 -2.00
N LEU A 111 22.16 19.73 -1.67
CA LEU A 111 23.52 19.25 -1.96
C LEU A 111 23.77 19.14 -3.47
N MET A 112 22.82 18.58 -4.22
CA MET A 112 22.93 18.46 -5.68
C MET A 112 23.00 19.84 -6.35
N GLU A 113 22.12 20.78 -5.97
CA GLU A 113 22.10 22.15 -6.50
C GLU A 113 23.41 22.90 -6.20
N LYS A 114 23.92 22.77 -4.98
CA LYS A 114 25.20 23.36 -4.59
C LYS A 114 26.35 22.81 -5.45
N ARG A 115 26.30 21.52 -5.79
CA ARG A 115 27.29 20.87 -6.68
C ARG A 115 27.12 21.28 -8.14
N SER A 116 25.91 21.59 -8.60
CA SER A 116 25.66 22.13 -9.94
C SER A 116 26.13 23.56 -10.12
N ARG A 117 26.17 24.37 -9.05
CA ARG A 117 26.48 25.81 -9.08
C ARG A 117 27.88 26.14 -8.55
N ILE A 118 28.84 25.23 -8.67
CA ILE A 118 30.22 25.47 -8.23
C ILE A 118 30.84 26.58 -9.11
N PRO A 119 31.44 27.64 -8.52
CA PRO A 119 32.11 28.70 -9.28
C PRO A 119 33.28 28.16 -10.11
N PRO A 120 33.57 28.75 -11.28
CA PRO A 120 34.63 28.30 -12.19
C PRO A 120 36.06 28.36 -11.62
N ASP A 121 36.25 29.02 -10.47
CA ASP A 121 37.53 29.17 -9.75
C ASP A 121 37.84 27.98 -8.81
N SER A 122 36.91 27.03 -8.69
CA SER A 122 37.09 25.79 -7.93
C SER A 122 37.91 24.75 -8.70
N LYS A 123 38.76 23.98 -8.00
CA LYS A 123 39.45 22.80 -8.57
C LYS A 123 38.48 21.71 -9.06
N THR A 124 37.22 21.74 -8.65
CA THR A 124 36.18 20.76 -9.01
C THR A 124 35.21 21.34 -10.04
N ARG A 125 35.06 20.65 -11.18
CA ARG A 125 34.07 20.99 -12.21
C ARG A 125 32.67 20.55 -11.79
N PRO A 126 31.61 21.29 -12.16
CA PRO A 126 30.24 20.83 -11.94
C PRO A 126 29.98 19.54 -12.74
N PRO A 127 29.24 18.57 -12.18
CA PRO A 127 28.88 17.35 -12.90
C PRO A 127 27.91 17.67 -14.03
N HIS A 128 28.06 17.04 -15.19
CA HIS A 128 27.08 17.14 -16.28
C HIS A 128 25.90 16.16 -16.11
N HIS A 129 26.13 15.08 -15.36
CA HIS A 129 25.16 14.01 -15.15
C HIS A 129 25.05 13.67 -13.67
N PHE A 130 23.81 13.53 -13.20
CA PHE A 130 23.47 12.86 -11.96
C PHE A 130 23.02 11.45 -12.31
N LEU A 131 23.66 10.42 -11.75
CA LEU A 131 23.29 9.03 -11.98
C LEU A 131 22.66 8.47 -10.71
N ILE A 132 21.44 7.95 -10.80
CA ILE A 132 20.69 7.43 -9.65
C ILE A 132 20.43 5.94 -9.86
N ASP A 133 21.03 5.10 -9.00
CA ASP A 133 20.71 3.67 -8.92
C ASP A 133 19.52 3.46 -7.98
N THR A 134 18.54 2.65 -8.40
CA THR A 134 17.31 2.40 -7.64
C THR A 134 17.26 0.96 -7.12
N PRO A 135 16.45 0.67 -6.09
CA PRO A 135 16.35 -0.68 -5.55
C PRO A 135 16.10 -1.77 -6.59
N GLY A 136 16.61 -2.97 -6.32
CA GLY A 136 16.40 -4.14 -7.16
C GLY A 136 14.94 -4.39 -7.56
N GLN A 137 14.02 -4.25 -6.61
CA GLN A 137 12.58 -4.39 -6.80
C GLN A 137 11.95 -3.07 -7.27
N ILE A 138 11.51 -3.07 -8.53
CA ILE A 138 10.98 -1.89 -9.21
C ILE A 138 9.66 -1.40 -8.60
N GLU A 139 8.84 -2.32 -8.08
CA GLU A 139 7.54 -1.98 -7.50
C GLU A 139 7.68 -1.10 -6.26
N VAL A 140 8.68 -1.41 -5.43
CA VAL A 140 8.95 -0.70 -4.19
C VAL A 140 9.39 0.74 -4.46
N PHE A 141 9.97 1.02 -5.62
CA PHE A 141 10.37 2.37 -6.00
C PHE A 141 9.25 3.11 -6.76
N VAL A 142 8.76 2.56 -7.88
CA VAL A 142 7.84 3.29 -8.77
C VAL A 142 6.44 3.48 -8.17
N TRP A 143 5.92 2.45 -7.47
CA TRP A 143 4.57 2.49 -6.91
C TRP A 143 4.52 3.02 -5.48
N SER A 144 5.67 3.24 -4.83
CA SER A 144 5.67 3.84 -3.50
C SER A 144 5.49 5.36 -3.54
N ALA A 145 4.86 5.88 -2.49
CA ALA A 145 4.75 7.32 -2.27
C ALA A 145 6.15 7.95 -2.18
N SER A 146 7.11 7.29 -1.53
CA SER A 146 8.46 7.81 -1.32
C SER A 146 9.28 7.86 -2.60
N GLY A 147 9.19 6.85 -3.47
CA GLY A 147 9.82 6.92 -4.78
C GLY A 147 9.18 7.98 -5.68
N SER A 148 7.85 8.12 -5.63
CA SER A 148 7.15 9.22 -6.32
C SER A 148 7.62 10.60 -5.84
N ILE A 149 7.73 10.80 -4.52
CA ILE A 149 8.24 12.05 -3.93
C ILE A 149 9.67 12.32 -4.41
N ILE A 150 10.56 11.33 -4.38
CA ILE A 150 11.95 11.48 -4.82
C ILE A 150 12.00 11.86 -6.31
N LEU A 151 11.26 11.17 -7.17
CA LEU A 151 11.20 11.44 -8.61
C LEU A 151 10.64 12.83 -8.92
N GLU A 152 9.53 13.21 -8.30
CA GLU A 152 8.93 14.53 -8.47
C GLU A 152 9.86 15.65 -8.00
N SER A 153 10.55 15.44 -6.87
CA SER A 153 11.51 16.41 -6.31
C SER A 153 12.72 16.59 -7.22
N LEU A 154 13.25 15.49 -7.79
CA LEU A 154 14.32 15.51 -8.78
C LEU A 154 13.87 16.21 -10.07
N ALA A 155 12.72 15.84 -10.62
CA ALA A 155 12.18 16.41 -11.86
C ALA A 155 11.85 17.90 -11.74
N SER A 156 11.45 18.36 -10.56
CA SER A 156 11.22 19.77 -10.28
C SER A 156 12.52 20.59 -10.31
N SER A 157 13.67 19.97 -9.97
CA SER A 157 14.95 20.67 -9.80
C SER A 157 15.87 20.52 -11.01
N PHE A 158 15.86 19.36 -11.67
CA PHE A 158 16.76 18.99 -12.77
C PHE A 158 16.00 18.27 -13.90
N PRO A 159 16.44 18.44 -15.16
CA PRO A 159 15.96 17.60 -16.26
C PRO A 159 16.18 16.13 -15.91
N THR A 160 15.10 15.36 -15.78
CA THR A 160 15.16 13.98 -15.29
C THR A 160 14.68 13.03 -16.39
N VAL A 161 15.46 11.98 -16.65
CA VAL A 161 15.20 10.94 -17.65
C VAL A 161 15.22 9.58 -16.96
N ILE A 162 14.26 8.72 -17.28
CA ILE A 162 14.20 7.35 -16.78
C ILE A 162 14.92 6.43 -17.79
N ALA A 163 15.94 5.71 -17.32
CA ALA A 163 16.56 4.63 -18.07
C ALA A 163 15.93 3.30 -17.62
N TYR A 164 15.04 2.73 -18.42
CA TYR A 164 14.37 1.47 -18.14
C TYR A 164 15.19 0.30 -18.68
N ILE A 165 15.89 -0.40 -17.79
CA ILE A 165 16.83 -1.47 -18.11
C ILE A 165 16.07 -2.79 -18.28
N ILE A 166 16.17 -3.36 -19.49
CA ILE A 166 15.54 -4.59 -19.92
C ILE A 166 16.60 -5.69 -20.08
N ASP A 167 16.27 -6.91 -19.63
CA ASP A 167 17.10 -8.08 -19.81
C ASP A 167 16.84 -8.70 -21.19
N THR A 168 17.66 -8.38 -22.19
CA THR A 168 17.43 -8.75 -23.59
C THR A 168 17.29 -10.27 -23.80
N PRO A 169 18.17 -11.13 -23.26
CA PRO A 169 18.05 -12.58 -23.41
C PRO A 169 16.70 -13.15 -22.91
N ARG A 170 16.14 -12.59 -21.84
CA ARG A 170 14.85 -13.01 -21.29
C ARG A 170 13.64 -12.42 -22.00
N THR A 171 13.84 -11.33 -22.73
CA THR A 171 12.77 -10.63 -23.46
C THR A 171 12.68 -11.11 -24.92
N SER A 172 13.32 -12.24 -25.24
CA SER A 172 13.27 -12.87 -26.56
C SER A 172 11.93 -13.54 -26.87
N SER A 173 11.14 -13.92 -25.86
CA SER A 173 9.76 -14.39 -26.05
C SER A 173 8.81 -13.21 -26.26
N THR A 174 7.88 -13.32 -27.20
CA THR A 174 6.89 -12.27 -27.52
C THR A 174 6.00 -11.94 -26.31
N SER A 175 5.66 -12.93 -25.50
CA SER A 175 4.85 -12.80 -24.28
C SER A 175 5.54 -11.93 -23.21
N THR A 176 6.84 -12.20 -23.00
CA THR A 176 7.67 -11.49 -22.02
C THR A 176 8.00 -10.09 -22.53
N PHE A 177 8.23 -9.94 -23.83
CA PHE A 177 8.38 -8.64 -24.48
C PHE A 177 7.14 -7.77 -24.28
N MET A 178 5.96 -8.27 -24.63
CA MET A 178 4.69 -7.55 -24.44
C MET A 178 4.49 -7.14 -22.98
N SER A 179 4.68 -8.06 -22.03
CA SER A 179 4.51 -7.78 -20.61
C SER A 179 5.48 -6.70 -20.12
N ASN A 180 6.74 -6.76 -20.54
CA ASN A 180 7.74 -5.73 -20.23
C ASN A 180 7.41 -4.37 -20.85
N MET A 181 6.85 -4.35 -22.07
CA MET A 181 6.44 -3.11 -22.73
C MET A 181 5.24 -2.49 -22.04
N LEU A 182 4.21 -3.26 -21.70
CA LEU A 182 3.05 -2.77 -20.93
C LEU A 182 3.49 -2.24 -19.55
N TYR A 183 4.47 -2.88 -18.93
CA TYR A 183 5.05 -2.39 -17.68
C TYR A 183 5.77 -1.05 -17.88
N ALA A 184 6.55 -0.91 -18.96
CA ALA A 184 7.16 0.37 -19.34
C ALA A 184 6.10 1.45 -19.59
N CYS A 185 4.97 1.12 -20.25
CA CYS A 185 3.83 2.04 -20.39
C CYS A 185 3.36 2.53 -19.04
N SER A 186 3.12 1.60 -18.12
CA SER A 186 2.61 1.91 -16.79
C SER A 186 3.54 2.86 -16.04
N ILE A 187 4.85 2.64 -16.10
CA ILE A 187 5.86 3.53 -15.50
C ILE A 187 5.85 4.91 -16.17
N LEU A 188 5.79 4.96 -17.51
CA LEU A 188 5.75 6.23 -18.25
C LEU A 188 4.54 7.06 -17.83
N TYR A 189 3.35 6.46 -17.78
CA TYR A 189 2.12 7.15 -17.36
C TYR A 189 2.16 7.56 -15.88
N LYS A 190 2.72 6.72 -15.01
CA LYS A 190 2.81 6.98 -13.57
C LYS A 190 3.79 8.12 -13.25
N THR A 191 4.95 8.13 -13.89
CA THR A 191 6.03 9.09 -13.63
C THR A 191 5.90 10.36 -14.47
N LYS A 192 5.30 10.23 -15.67
CA LYS A 192 5.22 11.26 -16.70
C LYS A 192 6.58 11.81 -17.15
N LEU A 193 7.67 11.08 -16.89
CA LEU A 193 9.02 11.51 -17.25
C LEU A 193 9.47 10.90 -18.57
N PRO A 194 10.30 11.59 -19.37
CA PRO A 194 10.88 11.02 -20.57
C PRO A 194 11.65 9.73 -20.25
N MET A 195 11.37 8.68 -21.00
CA MET A 195 11.91 7.34 -20.77
C MET A 195 12.72 6.85 -21.97
N ILE A 196 13.80 6.14 -21.67
CA ILE A 196 14.63 5.41 -22.63
C ILE A 196 14.55 3.93 -22.28
N LEU A 197 14.18 3.10 -23.25
CA LEU A 197 14.26 1.64 -23.13
C LEU A 197 15.68 1.19 -23.41
N VAL A 198 16.31 0.57 -22.42
CA VAL A 198 17.71 0.16 -22.49
C VAL A 198 17.76 -1.36 -22.51
N PHE A 199 17.92 -1.94 -23.70
CA PHE A 199 18.10 -3.37 -23.91
C PHE A 199 19.52 -3.76 -23.53
N ASN A 200 19.70 -4.33 -22.34
CA ASN A 200 20.99 -4.68 -21.78
C ASN A 200 21.41 -6.11 -22.16
N LYS A 201 22.69 -6.43 -22.00
CA LYS A 201 23.29 -7.74 -22.29
C LYS A 201 23.25 -8.12 -23.77
N THR A 202 23.48 -7.13 -24.65
CA THR A 202 23.56 -7.35 -26.10
C THR A 202 24.73 -8.23 -26.52
N ASP A 203 25.72 -8.42 -25.65
CA ASP A 203 26.79 -9.39 -25.79
C ASP A 203 26.32 -10.85 -25.76
N VAL A 204 25.14 -11.12 -25.19
CA VAL A 204 24.54 -12.46 -25.12
C VAL A 204 23.47 -12.65 -26.19
N GLN A 205 22.60 -11.66 -26.37
CA GLN A 205 21.50 -11.70 -27.34
C GLN A 205 21.38 -10.33 -28.02
N ASP A 206 21.45 -10.30 -29.35
CA ASP A 206 21.25 -9.07 -30.12
C ASP A 206 19.83 -8.52 -29.93
N ALA A 207 19.71 -7.19 -29.83
CA ALA A 207 18.44 -6.50 -29.61
C ALA A 207 17.73 -6.06 -30.91
N GLY A 208 18.23 -6.46 -32.09
CA GLY A 208 17.64 -6.08 -33.38
C GLY A 208 16.18 -6.52 -33.51
N PHE A 209 15.82 -7.69 -32.99
CA PHE A 209 14.44 -8.19 -33.00
C PHE A 209 13.48 -7.24 -32.26
N ALA A 210 13.92 -6.64 -31.15
CA ALA A 210 13.10 -5.71 -30.38
C ALA A 210 12.86 -4.42 -31.17
N LYS A 211 13.86 -3.95 -31.93
CA LYS A 211 13.70 -2.82 -32.83
C LYS A 211 12.63 -3.11 -33.86
N ASP A 212 12.75 -4.25 -34.54
CA ASP A 212 11.80 -4.68 -35.55
C ASP A 212 10.38 -4.74 -34.99
N TRP A 213 10.19 -5.34 -33.82
CA TRP A 213 8.87 -5.47 -33.19
C TRP A 213 8.25 -4.16 -32.73
N MET A 214 9.05 -3.15 -32.36
CA MET A 214 8.51 -1.83 -31.99
C MET A 214 8.22 -0.95 -33.21
N THR A 215 8.99 -1.08 -34.29
CA THR A 215 8.79 -0.28 -35.51
C THR A 215 7.79 -0.88 -36.48
N ASP A 216 7.68 -2.21 -36.48
CA ASP A 216 6.89 -2.98 -37.42
C ASP A 216 6.02 -3.97 -36.63
N PHE A 217 4.78 -3.55 -36.41
CA PHE A 217 3.82 -4.33 -35.64
C PHE A 217 3.39 -5.62 -36.38
N GLU A 218 3.45 -5.66 -37.71
CA GLU A 218 3.14 -6.87 -38.48
C GLU A 218 4.17 -7.97 -38.19
N LYS A 219 5.46 -7.62 -38.16
CA LYS A 219 6.53 -8.55 -37.73
C LYS A 219 6.32 -9.09 -36.32
N PHE A 220 5.82 -8.25 -35.41
CA PHE A 220 5.51 -8.69 -34.04
C PHE A 220 4.31 -9.64 -34.00
N GLN A 221 3.24 -9.35 -34.75
CA GLN A 221 2.08 -10.24 -34.88
C GLN A 221 2.45 -11.59 -35.49
N ASP A 222 3.32 -11.60 -36.50
CA ASP A 222 3.80 -12.83 -37.12
C ASP A 222 4.62 -13.67 -36.14
N ALA A 223 5.53 -13.04 -35.40
CA ALA A 223 6.31 -13.70 -34.35
C ALA A 223 5.41 -14.32 -33.26
N LEU A 224 4.36 -13.60 -32.84
CA LEU A 224 3.39 -14.11 -31.87
C LEU A 224 2.62 -15.31 -32.42
N ARG A 225 2.12 -15.21 -33.66
CA ARG A 225 1.38 -16.31 -34.31
C ARG A 225 2.25 -17.56 -34.45
N GLU A 226 3.53 -17.39 -34.77
CA GLU A 226 4.47 -18.50 -34.81
C GLU A 226 4.73 -19.12 -33.43
N GLU A 227 4.85 -18.31 -32.38
CA GLU A 227 5.07 -18.80 -31.01
C GLU A 227 3.83 -19.52 -30.45
N GLU A 228 2.62 -19.00 -30.74
CA GLU A 228 1.33 -19.67 -30.48
C GLU A 228 1.25 -21.01 -31.23
N ALA A 229 1.63 -21.05 -32.52
CA ALA A 229 1.62 -22.26 -33.33
C ALA A 229 2.65 -23.31 -32.86
N LYS A 230 3.78 -22.88 -32.29
CA LYS A 230 4.81 -23.75 -31.72
C LYS A 230 4.42 -24.34 -30.36
N GLY A 231 3.27 -23.96 -29.80
CA GLY A 231 2.74 -24.51 -28.55
C GLY A 231 3.56 -24.14 -27.30
N VAL A 232 4.39 -23.10 -27.38
CA VAL A 232 5.26 -22.64 -26.28
C VAL A 232 4.44 -22.01 -25.14
N PHE A 233 3.16 -21.67 -25.39
CA PHE A 233 2.17 -21.36 -24.37
C PHE A 233 1.61 -22.63 -23.74
N GLY A 234 2.42 -23.28 -22.91
CA GLY A 234 1.99 -24.43 -22.11
C GLY A 234 3.18 -25.16 -21.51
N GLY A 235 3.45 -24.93 -20.23
CA GLY A 235 4.19 -25.89 -19.43
C GLY A 235 3.57 -27.28 -19.56
N GLU A 236 4.40 -28.32 -19.40
CA GLU A 236 3.99 -29.72 -19.52
C GLU A 236 2.62 -29.98 -18.87
N GLY A 237 1.62 -30.26 -19.70
CA GLY A 237 0.32 -30.78 -19.27
C GLY A 237 -0.75 -29.75 -18.93
N ALA A 238 -1.24 -28.99 -19.91
CA ALA A 238 -2.67 -28.73 -20.13
C ALA A 238 -2.92 -27.78 -21.31
N GLY A 239 -3.65 -28.28 -22.31
CA GLY A 239 -4.53 -27.54 -23.22
C GLY A 239 -4.18 -26.10 -23.63
N GLY A 240 -3.70 -25.96 -24.87
CA GLY A 240 -3.96 -24.84 -25.79
C GLY A 240 -3.98 -23.44 -25.20
N GLY A 241 -2.83 -22.75 -25.28
CA GLY A 241 -2.77 -21.29 -25.20
C GLY A 241 -3.76 -20.68 -26.20
N SER A 242 -4.83 -20.12 -25.66
CA SER A 242 -5.98 -19.64 -26.43
C SER A 242 -5.61 -18.45 -27.33
N GLY A 243 -6.13 -18.41 -28.56
CA GLY A 243 -6.08 -17.23 -29.46
C GLY A 243 -6.76 -15.96 -28.92
N TYR A 244 -7.09 -15.91 -27.63
CA TYR A 244 -7.46 -14.68 -26.93
C TYR A 244 -6.27 -13.72 -26.80
N MET A 245 -5.03 -14.20 -26.68
CA MET A 245 -3.86 -13.32 -26.57
C MET A 245 -3.62 -12.57 -27.87
N SER A 246 -3.65 -13.25 -29.01
CA SER A 246 -3.61 -12.61 -30.33
C SER A 246 -4.79 -11.66 -30.59
N SER A 247 -6.01 -11.97 -30.14
CA SER A 247 -7.15 -11.05 -30.21
C SER A 247 -6.99 -9.79 -29.35
N LEU A 248 -6.48 -9.95 -28.12
CA LEU A 248 -6.16 -8.83 -27.23
C LEU A 248 -5.04 -7.96 -27.84
N LEU A 249 -4.00 -8.57 -28.37
CA LEU A 249 -2.89 -7.87 -29.03
C LEU A 249 -3.34 -7.09 -30.26
N ASN A 250 -4.23 -7.66 -31.07
CA ASN A 250 -4.85 -6.93 -32.17
C ASN A 250 -5.64 -5.71 -31.68
N SER A 251 -6.35 -5.84 -30.56
CA SER A 251 -7.11 -4.73 -29.96
C SER A 251 -6.20 -3.66 -29.35
N MET A 252 -5.02 -4.05 -28.85
CA MET A 252 -4.04 -3.14 -28.24
C MET A 252 -3.04 -2.56 -29.25
N SER A 253 -3.02 -3.05 -30.48
CA SER A 253 -2.06 -2.68 -31.54
C SER A 253 -1.91 -1.17 -31.74
N LEU A 254 -3.03 -0.47 -31.96
CA LEU A 254 -3.08 0.97 -32.14
C LEU A 254 -2.51 1.74 -30.93
N VAL A 255 -2.81 1.26 -29.72
CA VAL A 255 -2.33 1.87 -28.48
C VAL A 255 -0.82 1.64 -28.31
N LEU A 256 -0.35 0.45 -28.66
CA LEU A 256 1.08 0.11 -28.60
C LEU A 256 1.89 0.87 -29.64
N ASP A 257 1.36 1.06 -30.85
CA ASP A 257 2.03 1.80 -31.93
C ASP A 257 2.21 3.29 -31.56
N GLU A 258 1.12 3.94 -31.11
CA GLU A 258 1.20 5.32 -30.61
C GLU A 258 2.18 5.43 -29.43
N PHE A 259 2.18 4.44 -28.54
CA PHE A 259 3.11 4.41 -27.40
C PHE A 259 4.57 4.22 -27.81
N TYR A 260 4.87 3.30 -28.73
CA TYR A 260 6.24 3.03 -29.19
C TYR A 260 6.83 4.20 -29.97
N SER A 261 6.00 5.00 -30.64
CA SER A 261 6.45 6.21 -31.35
C SER A 261 7.15 7.24 -30.42
N HIS A 262 6.84 7.22 -29.13
CA HIS A 262 7.39 8.15 -28.14
C HIS A 262 8.60 7.60 -27.37
N LEU A 263 8.91 6.31 -27.51
CA LEU A 263 9.99 5.67 -26.78
C LEU A 263 11.29 5.63 -27.60
N SER A 264 12.37 6.13 -27.01
CA SER A 264 13.71 5.90 -27.55
C SER A 264 14.20 4.56 -27.05
N MET A 265 14.64 3.70 -27.97
CA MET A 265 15.28 2.44 -27.65
C MET A 265 16.77 2.48 -27.93
N VAL A 266 17.57 1.97 -26.99
CA VAL A 266 19.00 1.80 -27.13
C VAL A 266 19.40 0.39 -26.71
N ALA A 267 20.23 -0.24 -27.52
CA ALA A 267 20.83 -1.53 -27.25
C ALA A 267 22.22 -1.31 -26.62
N VAL A 268 22.49 -1.91 -25.46
CA VAL A 268 23.74 -1.74 -24.72
C VAL A 268 24.26 -3.06 -24.15
N SER A 269 25.58 -3.16 -24.05
CA SER A 269 26.22 -4.20 -23.24
C SER A 269 26.97 -3.53 -22.08
N SER A 270 26.49 -3.78 -20.86
CA SER A 270 27.16 -3.31 -19.64
C SER A 270 28.56 -3.95 -19.46
N THR A 271 28.79 -5.11 -20.07
CA THR A 271 30.02 -5.90 -19.98
C THR A 271 31.08 -5.46 -20.98
N THR A 272 30.70 -5.11 -22.20
CA THR A 272 31.67 -4.63 -23.22
C THR A 272 31.75 -3.11 -23.26
N GLY A 273 30.67 -2.41 -22.91
CA GLY A 273 30.52 -0.96 -23.06
C GLY A 273 29.96 -0.54 -24.41
N ASP A 274 29.57 -1.50 -25.25
CA ASP A 274 28.95 -1.21 -26.54
C ASP A 274 27.58 -0.53 -26.36
N GLY A 275 27.25 0.39 -27.27
CA GLY A 275 26.01 1.17 -27.25
C GLY A 275 25.91 2.28 -26.19
N VAL A 276 26.88 2.42 -25.27
CA VAL A 276 26.83 3.44 -24.21
C VAL A 276 26.88 4.87 -24.76
N ASP A 277 27.57 5.09 -25.89
CA ASP A 277 27.59 6.40 -26.56
C ASP A 277 26.20 6.77 -27.10
N ALA A 278 25.53 5.85 -27.79
CA ALA A 278 24.16 6.02 -28.27
C ALA A 278 23.18 6.27 -27.11
N PHE A 279 23.41 5.65 -25.95
CA PHE A 279 22.61 5.91 -24.76
C PHE A 279 22.71 7.37 -24.31
N PHE A 280 23.92 7.94 -24.21
CA PHE A 280 24.07 9.34 -23.81
C PHE A 280 23.57 10.33 -24.87
N GLU A 281 23.62 9.98 -26.16
CA GLU A 281 22.96 10.76 -27.21
C GLU A 281 21.44 10.79 -27.02
N ALA A 282 20.82 9.64 -26.75
CA ALA A 282 19.40 9.55 -26.43
C ALA A 282 19.02 10.30 -25.14
N VAL A 283 19.89 10.31 -24.11
CA VAL A 283 19.68 11.09 -22.89
C VAL A 283 19.62 12.59 -23.19
N GLU A 284 20.49 13.10 -24.06
CA GLU A 284 20.49 14.52 -24.42
C GLU A 284 19.29 14.89 -25.31
N GLU A 285 18.81 13.97 -26.16
CA GLU A 285 17.56 14.14 -26.88
C GLU A 285 16.36 14.21 -25.92
N LYS A 286 16.24 13.26 -25.00
CA LYS A 286 15.17 13.22 -24.00
C LYS A 286 15.23 14.37 -23.00
N ARG A 287 16.41 14.94 -22.76
CA ARG A 287 16.55 16.19 -22.01
C ARG A 287 15.91 17.38 -22.73
N LYS A 288 16.04 17.46 -24.06
CA LYS A 288 15.38 18.53 -24.84
C LYS A 288 13.87 18.35 -24.81
N GLU A 289 13.39 17.11 -24.93
CA GLU A 289 11.98 16.74 -24.79
C GLU A 289 11.43 17.13 -23.41
N PHE A 290 12.16 16.82 -22.32
CA PHE A 290 11.80 17.23 -20.96
C PHE A 290 11.56 18.74 -20.84
N ASN A 291 12.46 19.54 -21.40
CA ASN A 291 12.38 20.99 -21.32
C ASN A 291 11.26 21.58 -22.19
N ARG A 292 10.93 20.92 -23.30
CA ARG A 292 9.88 21.35 -24.23
C ARG A 292 8.49 21.01 -23.71
N ASP A 293 8.27 19.78 -23.27
CA ASP A 293 6.93 19.24 -23.06
C ASP A 293 6.58 19.14 -21.56
N TYR A 294 7.50 18.60 -20.75
CA TYR A 294 7.23 18.32 -19.34
C TYR A 294 7.34 19.56 -18.45
N LYS A 295 8.36 20.38 -18.65
CA LYS A 295 8.62 21.56 -17.82
C LYS A 295 7.46 22.56 -17.78
N PRO A 296 6.82 22.92 -18.92
CA PRO A 296 5.64 23.79 -18.89
C PRO A 296 4.44 23.18 -18.15
N GLU A 297 4.22 21.86 -18.26
CA GLU A 297 3.15 21.17 -17.52
C GLU A 297 3.42 21.23 -16.00
N LEU A 298 4.67 21.03 -15.59
CA LEU A 298 5.10 21.11 -14.20
C LEU A 298 4.93 22.53 -13.63
N ASP A 299 5.34 23.56 -14.37
CA ASP A 299 5.18 24.96 -13.96
C ASP A 299 3.70 25.36 -13.83
N LYS A 300 2.85 24.89 -14.75
CA LYS A 300 1.39 25.09 -14.69
C LYS A 300 0.78 24.43 -13.44
N ARG A 301 1.16 23.19 -13.15
CA ARG A 301 0.72 22.46 -11.94
C ARG A 301 1.19 23.12 -10.66
N ARG A 302 2.42 23.65 -10.64
CA ARG A 302 2.97 24.38 -9.50
C ARG A 302 2.17 25.65 -9.24
N LYS A 303 1.87 26.42 -10.28
CA LYS A 303 1.07 27.64 -10.18
C LYS A 303 -0.34 27.35 -9.67
N GLN A 304 -1.01 26.31 -10.18
CA GLN A 304 -2.32 25.88 -9.68
C GLN A 304 -2.29 25.50 -8.20
N ARG A 305 -1.28 24.73 -7.77
CA ARG A 305 -1.13 24.33 -6.35
C ARG A 305 -0.81 25.53 -5.45
N GLU A 306 -0.08 26.52 -5.94
CA GLU A 306 0.18 27.77 -5.21
C GLU A 306 -1.11 28.60 -5.09
N GLU A 307 -1.89 28.72 -6.17
CA GLU A 307 -3.20 29.40 -6.19
C GLU A 307 -4.20 28.71 -5.24
N GLU A 308 -4.27 27.36 -5.24
CA GLU A 308 -5.10 26.58 -4.31
C GLU A 308 -4.66 26.79 -2.85
N LYS A 309 -3.36 26.80 -2.57
CA LYS A 309 -2.85 27.05 -1.20
C LYS A 309 -3.19 28.46 -0.72
N VAL A 310 -3.11 29.46 -1.60
CA VAL A 310 -3.51 30.83 -1.27
C VAL A 310 -5.02 30.89 -1.03
N ALA A 311 -5.83 30.28 -1.88
CA ALA A 311 -7.28 30.21 -1.72
C ALA A 311 -7.69 29.51 -0.41
N THR A 312 -7.07 28.39 -0.06
CA THR A 312 -7.34 27.69 1.21
C THR A 312 -6.94 28.56 2.41
N LYS A 313 -5.78 29.23 2.36
CA LYS A 313 -5.36 30.17 3.42
C LYS A 313 -6.32 31.35 3.56
N GLU A 314 -6.83 31.90 2.45
CA GLU A 314 -7.83 32.98 2.47
C GLU A 314 -9.16 32.49 3.07
N GLN A 315 -9.59 31.27 2.73
CA GLN A 315 -10.78 30.66 3.33
C GLN A 315 -10.62 30.42 4.84
N GLU A 316 -9.45 29.95 5.28
CA GLU A 316 -9.12 29.78 6.70
C GLU A 316 -9.08 31.13 7.43
N LEU A 317 -8.44 32.15 6.85
CA LEU A 317 -8.41 33.50 7.42
C LEU A 317 -9.82 34.11 7.54
N THR A 318 -10.65 33.89 6.53
CA THR A 318 -12.04 34.37 6.50
C THR A 318 -12.88 33.69 7.60
N LYS A 319 -12.69 32.39 7.83
CA LYS A 319 -13.32 31.68 8.96
C LYS A 319 -12.86 32.22 10.31
N VAL A 320 -11.56 32.45 10.49
CA VAL A 320 -11.00 33.00 11.74
C VAL A 320 -11.52 34.43 11.99
N MET A 321 -11.62 35.27 10.97
CA MET A 321 -12.20 36.61 11.08
C MET A 321 -13.69 36.58 11.45
N HIS A 322 -14.43 35.62 10.90
CA HIS A 322 -15.83 35.41 11.25
C HIS A 322 -15.98 35.00 12.73
N ASP A 323 -15.17 34.06 13.21
CA ASP A 323 -15.21 33.60 14.61
C ASP A 323 -14.77 34.69 15.61
N LEU A 324 -13.79 35.52 15.24
CA LEU A 324 -13.39 36.68 16.04
C LEU A 324 -14.54 37.70 16.16
N ASN A 325 -15.27 37.98 15.09
CA ASN A 325 -16.44 38.87 15.14
C ASN A 325 -17.59 38.29 15.98
N VAL A 326 -17.81 36.97 15.95
CA VAL A 326 -18.82 36.30 16.78
C VAL A 326 -18.41 36.33 18.26
N SER A 327 -17.12 36.22 18.58
CA SER A 327 -16.61 36.33 19.95
C SER A 327 -16.72 37.75 20.53
N ALA A 328 -16.56 38.78 19.69
CA ALA A 328 -16.73 40.18 20.09
C ALA A 328 -18.20 40.53 20.41
N ALA A 329 -19.16 39.89 19.75
CA ALA A 329 -20.59 40.08 19.98
C ALA A 329 -21.10 39.45 21.28
N ARG A 330 -20.30 38.62 21.98
CA ARG A 330 -20.73 37.83 23.14
C ARG A 330 -20.25 38.31 24.52
N ARG A 331 -19.60 39.47 24.64
CA ARG A 331 -19.16 40.00 25.95
C ARG A 331 -20.23 40.88 26.63
N LYS A 332 -20.81 40.38 27.73
CA LYS A 332 -21.41 41.16 28.84
C LYS A 332 -20.49 41.12 30.08
N PRO A 333 -20.50 42.14 30.97
CA PRO A 333 -19.48 42.29 32.01
C PRO A 333 -19.81 41.62 33.37
N ALA A 334 -18.79 40.93 33.89
CA ALA A 334 -18.28 40.75 35.27
C ALA A 334 -19.20 40.44 36.48
N ALA A 335 -18.79 39.43 37.28
CA ALA A 335 -18.64 39.52 38.75
C ALA A 335 -17.77 38.37 39.35
N THR A 336 -16.58 38.76 39.86
CA THR A 336 -15.84 38.35 41.09
C THR A 336 -15.84 36.91 41.65
N HIS A 337 -14.65 36.29 41.77
CA HIS A 337 -13.98 35.92 43.05
C HIS A 337 -12.51 35.42 42.80
N GLU A 338 -11.60 35.74 43.73
CA GLU A 338 -10.20 35.28 43.91
C GLU A 338 -10.09 34.58 45.29
N PRO A 339 -8.99 33.91 45.72
CA PRO A 339 -7.92 33.15 45.03
C PRO A 339 -7.53 31.79 45.70
N ASP A 340 -6.59 31.05 45.06
CA ASP A 340 -5.68 29.97 45.53
C ASP A 340 -6.31 28.64 46.05
N VAL A 341 -5.81 27.42 45.80
CA VAL A 341 -4.48 26.81 45.67
C VAL A 341 -4.69 25.48 44.91
N ASP A 342 -3.85 25.08 43.96
CA ASP A 342 -3.80 23.67 43.51
C ASP A 342 -2.36 23.18 43.38
N GLU A 343 -2.05 22.20 44.24
CA GLU A 343 -0.91 21.29 44.17
C GLU A 343 -1.19 20.19 43.13
N ASP A 344 -0.16 19.86 42.35
CA ASP A 344 0.13 18.58 41.70
C ASP A 344 -1.03 17.66 41.28
N ASP A 345 -1.28 17.57 39.97
CA ASP A 345 -1.97 16.42 39.37
C ASP A 345 -1.13 15.80 38.23
N GLU A 346 -0.89 14.50 38.36
CA GLU A 346 -0.29 13.61 37.38
C GLU A 346 -1.30 13.30 36.27
N ASP A 347 -1.15 13.90 35.09
CA ASP A 347 -1.97 13.57 33.92
C ASP A 347 -1.52 12.25 33.26
N LEU A 348 -2.25 11.18 33.57
CA LEU A 348 -2.35 9.95 32.79
C LEU A 348 -3.75 9.82 32.18
N ASN A 349 -3.79 9.48 30.89
CA ASN A 349 -4.91 9.02 30.05
C ASN A 349 -5.65 10.08 29.22
N ASP A 350 -5.09 10.34 28.03
CA ASP A 350 -5.83 10.86 26.89
C ASP A 350 -6.24 9.69 25.99
N ALA A 351 -7.49 9.24 26.14
CA ALA A 351 -8.12 8.26 25.27
C ALA A 351 -9.50 8.78 24.83
N ASP A 352 -9.56 9.08 23.52
CA ASP A 352 -10.71 8.94 22.65
C ASP A 352 -11.94 9.84 22.93
N GLN A 353 -11.91 11.07 22.40
CA GLN A 353 -13.12 11.82 22.03
C GLN A 353 -13.44 11.64 20.53
N TYR A 354 -14.60 11.05 20.23
CA TYR A 354 -15.39 11.24 19.01
C TYR A 354 -16.87 10.94 19.34
N PRO A 355 -17.84 11.46 18.58
CA PRO A 355 -18.96 12.23 19.12
C PRO A 355 -20.24 11.40 19.24
N ASP A 356 -20.91 11.51 20.37
CA ASP A 356 -22.28 11.02 20.55
C ASP A 356 -23.27 11.99 19.87
N GLU A 357 -23.55 11.74 18.59
CA GLU A 357 -24.81 12.13 17.98
C GLU A 357 -25.46 10.90 17.34
N MET A 358 -26.33 10.24 18.09
CA MET A 358 -27.41 9.41 17.54
C MET A 358 -28.68 9.71 18.36
N ASP A 359 -29.53 10.47 17.69
CA ASP A 359 -30.90 10.81 18.02
C ASP A 359 -31.76 9.52 18.01
N ASP A 360 -32.06 8.97 19.19
CA ASP A 360 -32.91 7.78 19.35
C ASP A 360 -34.27 8.17 19.97
N GLU A 361 -35.08 8.92 19.22
CA GLU A 361 -36.54 8.84 19.32
C GLU A 361 -37.05 7.88 18.23
N LYS A 362 -36.98 6.56 18.49
CA LYS A 362 -37.78 5.56 17.76
C LYS A 362 -38.64 4.77 18.75
N SER A 363 -39.94 4.81 18.50
CA SER A 363 -41.03 4.35 19.34
C SER A 363 -40.96 2.86 19.71
N ASP A 364 -41.44 2.55 20.93
CA ASP A 364 -41.51 1.20 21.54
C ASP A 364 -42.26 0.13 20.68
N ASP A 365 -42.99 0.55 19.64
CA ASP A 365 -43.81 -0.33 18.79
C ASP A 365 -43.00 -1.21 17.81
N ASP A 366 -41.80 -0.79 17.37
CA ASP A 366 -40.96 -1.60 16.45
C ASP A 366 -40.28 -2.79 17.15
N LEU A 367 -40.18 -2.78 18.48
CA LEU A 367 -39.56 -3.85 19.25
C LEU A 367 -40.54 -4.99 19.55
N SER A 368 -41.81 -4.68 19.80
CA SER A 368 -42.84 -5.70 20.01
C SER A 368 -43.14 -6.51 18.74
N SER A 369 -43.01 -5.90 17.56
CA SER A 369 -43.22 -6.57 16.27
C SER A 369 -42.10 -7.58 15.97
N ARG A 370 -40.84 -7.20 16.24
CA ARG A 370 -39.66 -8.09 16.15
C ARG A 370 -39.76 -9.28 17.09
N TYR A 371 -40.29 -9.08 18.30
CA TYR A 371 -40.53 -10.16 19.27
C TYR A 371 -41.58 -11.17 18.78
N LYS A 372 -42.69 -10.69 18.19
CA LYS A 372 -43.74 -11.55 17.62
C LYS A 372 -43.24 -12.34 16.40
N ALA A 373 -42.37 -11.75 15.58
CA ALA A 373 -41.74 -12.43 14.45
C ALA A 373 -40.78 -13.55 14.94
N ALA A 374 -39.92 -13.26 15.92
CA ALA A 374 -38.99 -14.25 16.47
C ALA A 374 -39.70 -15.46 17.12
N LEU A 375 -40.85 -15.24 17.78
CA LEU A 375 -41.66 -16.33 18.35
C LEU A 375 -42.35 -17.20 17.28
N LYS A 376 -42.73 -16.63 16.14
CA LYS A 376 -43.33 -17.38 15.02
C LYS A 376 -42.30 -18.25 14.31
N ASP A 377 -41.06 -17.78 14.18
CA ASP A 377 -39.97 -18.54 13.55
C ASP A 377 -39.45 -19.67 14.44
N ALA A 378 -39.52 -19.50 15.77
CA ALA A 378 -39.05 -20.48 16.76
C ALA A 378 -39.91 -21.77 16.82
N GLU A 379 -41.16 -21.74 16.35
CA GLU A 379 -42.01 -22.94 16.28
C GLU A 379 -41.64 -23.89 15.12
N GLY A 380 -40.71 -23.50 14.23
CA GLY A 380 -40.37 -24.27 13.02
C GLY A 380 -38.92 -24.74 12.86
N LYS A 381 -37.95 -24.29 13.66
CA LYS A 381 -36.52 -24.57 13.42
C LYS A 381 -35.75 -24.83 14.71
N GLY A 382 -34.98 -25.93 14.73
CA GLY A 382 -34.36 -26.53 15.92
C GLY A 382 -33.49 -25.57 16.74
N SER A 383 -33.57 -25.71 18.07
CA SER A 383 -32.86 -24.89 19.03
C SER A 383 -31.34 -25.01 18.89
N THR A 384 -30.67 -23.88 18.66
CA THR A 384 -29.20 -23.81 18.64
C THR A 384 -28.64 -23.70 20.06
N GLY A 385 -28.69 -24.82 20.80
CA GLY A 385 -27.96 -25.00 22.06
C GLY A 385 -28.54 -24.31 23.30
N LYS A 386 -27.84 -24.45 24.44
CA LYS A 386 -28.18 -23.88 25.75
C LYS A 386 -27.25 -22.73 26.09
N LEU A 387 -27.78 -21.55 26.37
CA LEU A 387 -27.03 -20.40 26.91
C LEU A 387 -27.38 -20.18 28.39
N THR A 388 -26.41 -19.70 29.17
CA THR A 388 -26.60 -19.41 30.60
C THR A 388 -25.78 -18.16 30.94
N LYS A 389 -26.39 -17.23 31.66
CA LYS A 389 -25.76 -15.99 32.13
C LYS A 389 -26.13 -15.78 33.58
N ASP A 390 -25.14 -15.52 34.42
CA ASP A 390 -25.36 -15.19 35.82
C ASP A 390 -25.59 -13.68 35.99
N LEU A 391 -26.73 -13.34 36.58
CA LEU A 391 -27.16 -11.96 36.86
C LEU A 391 -27.34 -11.72 38.38
N SER A 392 -26.84 -12.63 39.23
CA SER A 392 -26.98 -12.58 40.70
C SER A 392 -26.41 -11.31 41.35
N HIS A 393 -25.44 -10.67 40.68
CA HIS A 393 -24.85 -9.39 41.10
C HIS A 393 -25.81 -8.20 40.98
N LEU A 394 -26.96 -8.35 40.30
CA LEU A 394 -27.99 -7.34 40.17
C LEU A 394 -29.17 -7.69 41.08
N ALA A 395 -29.65 -6.72 41.86
CA ALA A 395 -30.80 -6.89 42.75
C ALA A 395 -32.14 -6.87 41.97
N VAL A 396 -32.33 -7.85 41.08
CA VAL A 396 -33.49 -7.97 40.19
C VAL A 396 -34.23 -9.28 40.45
N CYS A 397 -35.56 -9.21 40.53
CA CYS A 397 -36.44 -10.36 40.64
C CYS A 397 -36.98 -10.73 39.25
N PHE A 398 -36.91 -12.02 38.91
CA PHE A 398 -37.46 -12.56 37.67
C PHE A 398 -38.72 -13.37 38.00
N SER A 399 -39.80 -13.13 37.28
CA SER A 399 -40.97 -14.00 37.29
C SER A 399 -41.40 -14.32 35.85
N LEU A 400 -42.10 -15.45 35.68
CA LEU A 400 -42.64 -15.89 34.39
C LEU A 400 -44.18 -15.90 34.51
N PRO A 401 -44.85 -14.74 34.29
CA PRO A 401 -46.30 -14.67 34.37
C PRO A 401 -47.00 -15.53 33.31
N SER A 402 -46.37 -15.70 32.15
CA SER A 402 -46.84 -16.58 31.09
C SER A 402 -45.68 -17.24 30.33
N PRO A 403 -45.90 -18.31 29.55
CA PRO A 403 -44.86 -18.94 28.74
C PRO A 403 -44.20 -18.02 27.70
N LYS A 404 -44.82 -16.89 27.38
CA LYS A 404 -44.36 -15.93 26.36
C LYS A 404 -43.99 -14.57 26.97
N GLU A 405 -43.92 -14.48 28.29
CA GLU A 405 -43.68 -13.21 28.99
C GLU A 405 -42.76 -13.43 30.20
N VAL A 406 -41.68 -12.64 30.25
CA VAL A 406 -40.74 -12.60 31.36
C VAL A 406 -40.91 -11.25 32.06
N SER A 407 -41.35 -11.25 33.32
CA SER A 407 -41.40 -10.05 34.14
C SER A 407 -40.08 -9.87 34.88
N ILE A 408 -39.60 -8.63 34.89
CA ILE A 408 -38.32 -8.23 35.47
C ILE A 408 -38.62 -7.06 36.41
N GLU A 409 -38.45 -7.27 37.71
CA GLU A 409 -38.86 -6.31 38.75
C GLU A 409 -37.68 -5.95 39.66
N ILE A 410 -37.60 -4.68 40.07
CA ILE A 410 -36.67 -4.21 41.10
C ILE A 410 -37.48 -3.51 42.18
N HIS A 411 -37.34 -3.98 43.43
CA HIS A 411 -37.94 -3.32 44.58
C HIS A 411 -37.04 -2.16 45.06
N HIS A 412 -37.64 -0.99 45.31
CA HIS A 412 -36.95 0.19 45.87
C HIS A 412 -35.71 0.66 45.07
N GLY A 413 -35.76 0.59 43.74
CA GLY A 413 -34.66 0.98 42.87
C GLY A 413 -34.40 2.49 42.83
N SER A 414 -33.14 2.91 43.03
CA SER A 414 -32.68 4.27 42.71
C SER A 414 -32.69 4.51 41.18
N ARG A 415 -32.55 5.76 40.71
CA ARG A 415 -32.51 6.07 39.26
C ARG A 415 -31.47 5.25 38.49
N LYS A 416 -30.33 4.94 39.10
CA LYS A 416 -29.29 4.07 38.53
C LYS A 416 -29.74 2.61 38.43
N ASN A 417 -30.47 2.11 39.43
CA ASN A 417 -30.99 0.73 39.44
C ASN A 417 -32.13 0.55 38.44
N VAL A 418 -32.97 1.57 38.23
CA VAL A 418 -34.02 1.49 37.19
C VAL A 418 -33.40 1.42 35.78
N ALA A 419 -32.24 2.05 35.56
CA ALA A 419 -31.52 1.94 34.29
C ALA A 419 -31.00 0.52 34.02
N THR A 420 -30.62 -0.25 35.07
CA THR A 420 -30.12 -1.62 34.88
C THR A 420 -31.20 -2.59 34.39
N LEU A 421 -32.49 -2.31 34.64
CA LEU A 421 -33.61 -3.09 34.07
C LEU A 421 -33.56 -3.12 32.54
N ARG A 422 -33.19 -2.00 31.89
CA ARG A 422 -33.05 -1.94 30.43
C ARG A 422 -31.93 -2.85 29.96
N THR A 423 -30.79 -2.84 30.65
CA THR A 423 -29.66 -3.72 30.35
C THR A 423 -30.05 -5.19 30.50
N VAL A 424 -30.74 -5.55 31.58
CA VAL A 424 -31.21 -6.93 31.82
C VAL A 424 -32.19 -7.39 30.74
N LYS A 425 -33.14 -6.52 30.35
CA LYS A 425 -34.05 -6.77 29.22
C LYS A 425 -33.27 -7.05 27.93
N THR A 426 -32.27 -6.23 27.61
CA THR A 426 -31.43 -6.42 26.42
C THR A 426 -30.62 -7.72 26.48
N LEU A 427 -30.05 -8.06 27.64
CA LEU A 427 -29.31 -9.31 27.82
C LEU A 427 -30.21 -10.53 27.58
N ILE A 428 -31.42 -10.56 28.15
CA ILE A 428 -32.37 -11.65 27.94
C ILE A 428 -32.79 -11.73 26.46
N ASN A 429 -33.07 -10.59 25.82
CA ASN A 429 -33.41 -10.56 24.39
C ASN A 429 -32.27 -11.12 23.53
N ASN A 430 -31.02 -10.78 23.84
CA ASN A 430 -29.86 -11.30 23.11
C ASN A 430 -29.69 -12.81 23.31
N LEU A 431 -29.96 -13.32 24.51
CA LEU A 431 -29.94 -14.78 24.77
C LEU A 431 -31.02 -15.50 23.96
N ILE A 432 -32.23 -14.95 23.88
CA ILE A 432 -33.34 -15.53 23.11
C ILE A 432 -33.01 -15.54 21.62
N ILE A 433 -32.56 -14.41 21.07
CA ILE A 433 -32.16 -14.31 19.65
C ILE A 433 -31.00 -15.25 19.35
N GLY A 434 -30.02 -15.35 20.25
CA GLY A 434 -28.88 -16.24 20.13
C GLY A 434 -29.23 -17.71 19.96
N VAL A 435 -30.19 -18.22 20.76
CA VAL A 435 -30.63 -19.63 20.69
C VAL A 435 -31.60 -19.89 19.53
N THR A 436 -32.38 -18.89 19.12
CA THR A 436 -33.39 -19.03 18.05
C THR A 436 -32.83 -18.82 16.65
N ARG A 437 -31.94 -17.83 16.47
CA ARG A 437 -31.46 -17.39 15.15
C ARG A 437 -29.94 -17.42 15.01
N GLY A 438 -29.20 -17.42 16.13
CA GLY A 438 -27.74 -17.27 16.14
C GLY A 438 -27.28 -15.90 15.63
N TYR A 439 -25.99 -15.59 15.83
CA TYR A 439 -25.36 -14.35 15.40
C TYR A 439 -24.29 -14.61 14.34
N LYS A 440 -24.20 -13.70 13.36
CA LYS A 440 -23.24 -13.75 12.26
C LYS A 440 -22.60 -12.39 12.06
N TYR A 441 -21.27 -12.32 12.14
CA TYR A 441 -20.48 -11.11 11.93
C TYR A 441 -19.58 -11.34 10.71
N LYS A 442 -19.65 -10.44 9.72
CA LYS A 442 -18.76 -10.48 8.56
C LYS A 442 -17.65 -9.47 8.73
N MET A 443 -16.41 -9.92 8.74
CA MET A 443 -15.24 -9.05 8.81
C MET A 443 -14.52 -9.01 7.46
N ARG A 444 -14.24 -7.81 6.95
CA ARG A 444 -13.53 -7.59 5.69
C ARG A 444 -12.11 -7.17 5.96
N TYR A 445 -11.18 -7.68 5.14
CA TYR A 445 -9.79 -7.26 5.17
C TYR A 445 -9.66 -6.00 4.33
N VAL A 446 -9.13 -4.94 4.92
CA VAL A 446 -8.85 -3.68 4.24
C VAL A 446 -7.35 -3.53 4.23
N TYR A 447 -6.77 -3.34 3.05
CA TYR A 447 -5.34 -3.10 2.88
C TYR A 447 -5.10 -2.25 1.64
N ALA A 448 -4.19 -1.28 1.74
CA ALA A 448 -3.79 -0.44 0.60
C ALA A 448 -2.40 -0.83 0.06
N HIS A 449 -1.52 -1.35 0.92
CA HIS A 449 -0.10 -1.53 0.59
C HIS A 449 0.29 -3.00 0.43
N PHE A 450 -0.11 -3.85 1.37
CA PHE A 450 0.31 -5.26 1.42
C PHE A 450 -0.91 -6.17 1.58
N PRO A 451 -1.09 -7.21 0.74
CA PRO A 451 -2.17 -8.17 0.89
C PRO A 451 -2.06 -8.90 2.22
N ILE A 452 -3.14 -8.91 2.99
CA ILE A 452 -3.22 -9.61 4.27
C ILE A 452 -3.68 -11.05 4.02
N ASN A 453 -2.96 -12.02 4.55
CA ASN A 453 -3.33 -13.44 4.47
C ASN A 453 -3.86 -13.90 5.82
N VAL A 454 -5.02 -14.55 5.83
CA VAL A 454 -5.62 -15.09 7.06
C VAL A 454 -5.78 -16.59 6.91
N ASN A 455 -5.17 -17.34 7.81
CA ASN A 455 -5.37 -18.78 7.94
C ASN A 455 -6.24 -19.06 9.15
N ILE A 456 -7.16 -20.02 9.00
CA ILE A 456 -8.05 -20.46 10.07
C ILE A 456 -7.67 -21.90 10.38
N GLU A 457 -7.21 -22.13 11.60
CA GLU A 457 -6.88 -23.47 12.09
C GLU A 457 -7.82 -23.82 13.24
N LYS A 458 -8.20 -25.09 13.34
CA LYS A 458 -8.97 -25.59 14.48
C LYS A 458 -8.04 -26.38 15.37
N ASN A 459 -7.85 -25.92 16.60
CA ASN A 459 -6.98 -26.61 17.55
C ASN A 459 -7.67 -27.90 18.04
N ASN A 460 -7.03 -29.04 17.81
CA ASN A 460 -7.60 -30.36 18.12
C ASN A 460 -7.74 -30.61 19.63
N ASP A 461 -6.94 -29.95 20.47
CA ASP A 461 -6.93 -30.18 21.92
C ASP A 461 -7.99 -29.34 22.66
N THR A 462 -8.20 -28.10 22.22
CA THR A 462 -9.16 -27.17 22.84
C THR A 462 -10.51 -27.10 22.11
N GLY A 463 -10.56 -27.56 20.85
CA GLY A 463 -11.74 -27.47 19.99
C GLY A 463 -12.07 -26.05 19.54
N LEU A 464 -11.24 -25.07 19.87
CA LEU A 464 -11.41 -23.65 19.50
C LEU A 464 -10.77 -23.36 18.15
N TYR A 465 -11.33 -22.40 17.43
CA TYR A 465 -10.73 -21.86 16.21
C TYR A 465 -9.64 -20.85 16.58
N GLU A 466 -8.54 -20.91 15.85
CA GLU A 466 -7.44 -19.96 15.91
C GLU A 466 -7.33 -19.28 14.55
N VAL A 467 -7.37 -17.94 14.57
CA VAL A 467 -7.21 -17.11 13.38
C VAL A 467 -5.78 -16.60 13.36
N GLU A 468 -5.01 -17.04 12.37
CA GLU A 468 -3.67 -16.56 12.10
C GLU A 468 -3.69 -15.47 11.03
N ILE A 469 -3.27 -14.27 11.38
CA ILE A 469 -3.16 -13.13 10.47
C ILE A 469 -1.69 -12.94 10.12
N ARG A 470 -1.38 -13.06 8.83
CA ARG A 470 -0.03 -13.01 8.25
C ARG A 470 0.09 -11.81 7.32
N ASN A 471 1.32 -11.32 7.17
CA ASN A 471 1.67 -10.19 6.30
C ASN A 471 0.89 -8.90 6.62
N PHE A 472 0.40 -8.76 7.85
CA PHE A 472 -0.25 -7.54 8.29
C PHE A 472 0.76 -6.38 8.22
N LEU A 473 0.46 -5.35 7.41
CA LEU A 473 1.33 -4.19 7.21
C LEU A 473 2.74 -4.53 6.67
N GLY A 474 2.93 -5.73 6.08
CA GLY A 474 4.22 -6.22 5.58
C GLY A 474 5.16 -6.79 6.67
N GLU A 475 4.66 -7.00 7.89
CA GLU A 475 5.42 -7.58 9.00
C GLU A 475 5.63 -9.09 8.83
N LYS A 476 6.75 -9.61 9.35
CA LYS A 476 7.03 -11.06 9.42
C LYS A 476 6.32 -11.77 10.57
N ILE A 477 5.81 -11.00 11.53
CA ILE A 477 5.15 -11.54 12.73
C ILE A 477 3.77 -12.08 12.34
N VAL A 478 3.48 -13.31 12.76
CA VAL A 478 2.14 -13.90 12.65
C VAL A 478 1.35 -13.52 13.89
N ARG A 479 0.24 -12.81 13.72
CA ARG A 479 -0.67 -12.44 14.82
C ARG A 479 -1.70 -13.56 14.96
N ARG A 480 -1.82 -14.14 16.14
CA ARG A 480 -2.71 -15.27 16.43
C ARG A 480 -3.80 -14.83 17.39
N VAL A 481 -5.05 -15.15 17.07
CA VAL A 481 -6.20 -14.87 17.94
C VAL A 481 -6.99 -16.15 18.12
N THR A 482 -7.11 -16.59 19.38
CA THR A 482 -7.97 -17.72 19.74
C THR A 482 -9.40 -17.24 19.92
N MET A 483 -10.34 -17.88 19.24
CA MET A 483 -11.75 -17.53 19.31
C MET A 483 -12.38 -17.96 20.63
N GLN A 484 -13.41 -17.23 21.06
CA GLN A 484 -14.18 -17.59 22.24
C GLN A 484 -14.94 -18.92 22.05
N LYS A 485 -15.25 -19.60 23.15
CA LYS A 485 -15.93 -20.90 23.11
C LYS A 485 -17.29 -20.81 22.43
N GLY A 486 -17.53 -21.70 21.46
CA GLY A 486 -18.79 -21.75 20.71
C GLY A 486 -18.89 -20.75 19.56
N VAL A 487 -17.77 -20.13 19.17
CA VAL A 487 -17.66 -19.30 17.97
C VAL A 487 -16.94 -20.11 16.88
N ASP A 488 -17.59 -20.27 15.75
CA ASP A 488 -17.03 -20.86 14.54
C ASP A 488 -16.59 -19.75 13.59
N VAL A 489 -15.47 -19.95 12.90
CA VAL A 489 -14.94 -19.00 11.91
C VAL A 489 -14.71 -19.70 10.59
N GLU A 490 -15.21 -19.11 9.52
CA GLU A 490 -14.98 -19.58 8.16
C GLU A 490 -14.67 -18.42 7.20
N ALA A 491 -13.95 -18.72 6.13
CA ALA A 491 -13.78 -17.76 5.04
C ALA A 491 -15.08 -17.68 4.22
N THR A 492 -15.54 -16.47 3.89
CA THR A 492 -16.78 -16.27 3.14
C THR A 492 -16.70 -16.92 1.76
N LYS A 493 -17.65 -17.80 1.44
CA LYS A 493 -17.73 -18.41 0.10
C LYS A 493 -18.20 -17.36 -0.91
N GLY A 494 -17.38 -17.10 -1.93
CA GLY A 494 -17.72 -16.20 -3.04
C GLY A 494 -17.34 -14.73 -2.85
N VAL A 495 -16.77 -14.34 -1.70
CA VAL A 495 -16.25 -12.99 -1.48
C VAL A 495 -14.79 -13.10 -1.02
N LYS A 496 -13.87 -12.60 -1.84
CA LYS A 496 -12.44 -12.55 -1.48
C LYS A 496 -12.24 -11.59 -0.30
N ASP A 497 -11.27 -11.90 0.55
CA ASP A 497 -10.81 -11.04 1.64
C ASP A 497 -11.88 -10.76 2.71
N GLN A 498 -12.68 -11.77 3.05
CA GLN A 498 -13.72 -11.70 4.07
C GLN A 498 -13.81 -13.01 4.89
N ILE A 499 -14.04 -12.88 6.19
CA ILE A 499 -14.37 -13.99 7.10
C ILE A 499 -15.71 -13.77 7.78
N GLU A 500 -16.32 -14.87 8.18
CA GLU A 500 -17.58 -14.92 8.89
C GLU A 500 -17.35 -15.57 10.25
N LEU A 501 -17.71 -14.86 11.31
CA LEU A 501 -17.77 -15.38 12.66
C LEU A 501 -19.23 -15.71 12.96
N THR A 502 -19.48 -16.95 13.36
CA THR A 502 -20.82 -17.43 13.71
C THR A 502 -20.82 -18.00 15.12
N GLY A 503 -21.91 -17.80 15.84
CA GLY A 503 -22.05 -18.32 17.19
C GLY A 503 -23.41 -18.02 17.79
N ASN A 504 -23.75 -18.70 18.87
CA ASN A 504 -25.02 -18.49 19.57
C ASN A 504 -24.97 -17.31 20.56
N SER A 505 -23.81 -17.00 21.13
CA SER A 505 -23.64 -15.89 22.08
C SER A 505 -23.14 -14.63 21.38
N LEU A 506 -23.92 -13.53 21.46
CA LEU A 506 -23.52 -12.23 20.93
C LEU A 506 -22.22 -11.73 21.56
N GLU A 507 -22.05 -11.91 22.88
CA GLU A 507 -20.85 -11.48 23.59
C GLU A 507 -19.61 -12.22 23.09
N ALA A 508 -19.71 -13.54 22.88
CA ALA A 508 -18.59 -14.34 22.41
C ALA A 508 -18.20 -13.97 20.97
N VAL A 509 -19.17 -13.80 20.08
CA VAL A 509 -18.94 -13.43 18.68
C VAL A 509 -18.38 -12.01 18.58
N SER A 510 -18.97 -11.05 19.31
CA SER A 510 -18.51 -9.66 19.30
C SER A 510 -17.13 -9.48 19.94
N GLN A 511 -16.85 -10.18 21.05
CA GLN A 511 -15.52 -10.15 21.67
C GLN A 511 -14.46 -10.77 20.75
N SER A 512 -14.76 -11.90 20.11
CA SER A 512 -13.83 -12.53 19.15
C SER A 512 -13.51 -11.59 17.98
N ALA A 513 -14.51 -10.88 17.45
CA ALA A 513 -14.31 -9.87 16.42
C ALA A 513 -13.50 -8.66 16.93
N ALA A 514 -13.74 -8.22 18.17
CA ALA A 514 -12.99 -7.15 18.80
C ALA A 514 -11.52 -7.54 19.03
N ASP A 515 -11.24 -8.76 19.47
CA ASP A 515 -9.88 -9.27 19.70
C ASP A 515 -9.08 -9.26 18.38
N ILE A 516 -9.71 -9.66 17.26
CA ILE A 516 -9.14 -9.58 15.91
C ILE A 516 -8.85 -8.12 15.51
N GLN A 517 -9.78 -7.21 15.75
CA GLN A 517 -9.59 -5.81 15.40
C GLN A 517 -8.51 -5.15 16.28
N GLN A 518 -8.49 -5.46 17.57
CA GLN A 518 -7.56 -4.88 18.55
C GLN A 518 -6.13 -5.38 18.32
N ILE A 519 -5.96 -6.66 17.99
CA ILE A 519 -4.64 -7.18 17.61
C ILE A 519 -4.18 -6.56 16.29
N CYS A 520 -5.08 -6.15 15.39
CA CYS A 520 -4.76 -5.45 14.14
C CYS A 520 -4.74 -3.91 14.26
N ARG A 521 -4.82 -3.33 15.47
CA ARG A 521 -4.78 -1.87 15.63
C ARG A 521 -3.38 -1.33 15.33
N VAL A 522 -3.26 -0.46 14.33
CA VAL A 522 -2.02 0.23 14.00
C VAL A 522 -1.70 1.24 15.11
N ARG A 523 -0.55 1.09 15.77
CA ARG A 523 -0.06 2.02 16.80
C ARG A 523 1.11 2.85 16.26
N ASN A 524 1.27 4.07 16.77
CA ASN A 524 2.41 4.96 16.47
C ASN A 524 2.61 5.30 14.97
N LYS A 525 1.52 5.29 14.18
CA LYS A 525 1.51 5.70 12.76
C LYS A 525 0.27 6.54 12.46
N ASP A 526 0.32 7.36 11.41
CA ASP A 526 -0.83 8.16 10.98
C ASP A 526 -1.92 7.24 10.42
N ILE A 527 -3.01 7.10 11.18
CA ILE A 527 -4.16 6.25 10.86
C ILE A 527 -4.86 6.66 9.57
N ARG A 528 -4.70 7.90 9.09
CA ARG A 528 -5.27 8.36 7.80
C ARG A 528 -4.50 7.82 6.60
N LYS A 529 -3.27 7.36 6.80
CA LYS A 529 -2.41 6.78 5.75
C LYS A 529 -2.34 5.26 5.85
N PHE A 530 -2.48 4.70 7.05
CA PHE A 530 -2.41 3.27 7.33
C PHE A 530 -3.74 2.77 7.91
N LEU A 531 -4.74 2.62 7.03
CA LEU A 531 -6.07 2.08 7.36
C LEU A 531 -6.13 0.54 7.30
N ASP A 532 -4.98 -0.12 7.07
CA ASP A 532 -4.90 -1.56 6.91
C ASP A 532 -5.38 -2.27 8.20
N GLY A 533 -6.29 -3.24 8.08
CA GLY A 533 -6.97 -3.84 9.22
C GLY A 533 -8.06 -4.84 8.83
N LEU A 534 -8.55 -5.58 9.82
CA LEU A 534 -9.76 -6.40 9.71
C LEU A 534 -10.89 -5.68 10.43
N TYR A 535 -11.94 -5.30 9.69
CA TYR A 535 -13.04 -4.52 10.22
C TYR A 535 -14.37 -5.26 10.07
N VAL A 536 -15.25 -5.09 11.06
CA VAL A 536 -16.62 -5.59 10.97
C VAL A 536 -17.37 -4.80 9.91
N SER A 537 -17.72 -5.47 8.81
CA SER A 537 -18.45 -4.89 7.69
C SER A 537 -19.97 -5.00 7.85
N GLU A 538 -20.44 -6.10 8.46
CA GLU A 538 -21.86 -6.39 8.61
C GLU A 538 -22.09 -7.19 9.90
N ARG A 539 -23.20 -6.89 10.59
CA ARG A 539 -23.69 -7.62 11.76
C ARG A 539 -25.10 -8.12 11.48
N GLY A 540 -25.32 -9.41 11.61
CA GLY A 540 -26.61 -10.05 11.34
C GLY A 540 -26.84 -11.31 12.15
N ASN A 541 -27.83 -12.09 11.71
CA ASN A 541 -28.20 -13.37 12.29
C ASN A 541 -27.87 -14.51 11.30
N ILE A 542 -27.71 -15.74 11.80
CA ILE A 542 -27.41 -16.89 10.94
C ILE A 542 -28.65 -17.26 10.12
N VAL A 543 -29.83 -17.21 10.75
CA VAL A 543 -31.11 -17.37 10.08
C VAL A 543 -31.67 -15.99 9.77
N GLU A 544 -31.70 -15.63 8.49
CA GLU A 544 -32.34 -14.41 7.98
C GLU A 544 -33.88 -14.55 8.09
N ALA A 545 -34.56 -13.43 8.36
CA ALA A 545 -35.99 -13.35 8.67
C ALA A 545 -36.89 -13.46 7.43
#